data_AF-A0A2G9P0Q2-F1
#
_entry.id   AF-A0A2G9P0Q2-F1
#
_cell.length_a   1.000
_cell.length_b   1.000
_cell.length_c   1.000
_cell.angle_alpha   90.00
_cell.angle_beta   90.00
_cell.angle_gamma   90.00
#
_symmetry.space_group_name_H-M   'P 1'
#
loop_
_entity.id
_entity.type
_entity.pdbx_description
1 polymer ?
#
loop_
_entity_poly.entity_id
_entity_poly.type
_entity_poly.pdbx_seq_one_letter_code
_entity_poly.pdbx_strand_id
1 'polypeptide(L)'
;AKHRQEIRKNVVKLSDILSNKLINFMSQLDNKNHYDIIVSGGGIMIPEMKESLERKIQRKIEIPKIPIMSNAIGLYKLAANK
;
A
#
# COMPACT_ATOMS: atom_id res chain seq x y z
N ALA A 1 25.23 -2.41 8.91
CA ALA A 1 24.35 -1.61 9.79
C ALA A 1 23.93 -0.27 9.17
N LYS A 2 24.87 0.57 8.72
CA LYS A 2 24.61 1.93 8.18
C LYS A 2 23.66 1.97 6.97
N HIS A 3 23.87 1.09 5.98
CA HIS A 3 23.01 1.00 4.79
C HIS A 3 21.56 0.63 5.10
N ARG A 4 21.34 -0.31 6.04
CA ARG A 4 19.99 -0.68 6.51
C ARG A 4 19.29 0.49 7.19
N GLN A 5 20.00 1.28 8.00
CA GLN A 5 19.45 2.48 8.63
C GLN A 5 19.05 3.55 7.61
N GLU A 6 19.83 3.72 6.55
CA GLU A 6 19.56 4.68 5.49
C GLU A 6 18.33 4.29 4.65
N ILE A 7 18.23 3.01 4.25
CA ILE A 7 17.04 2.45 3.63
C ILE A 7 15.81 2.71 4.50
N ARG A 8 15.92 2.44 5.81
CA ARG A 8 14.83 2.65 6.77
C ARG A 8 14.38 4.12 6.82
N LYS A 9 15.32 5.06 6.86
CA LYS A 9 15.02 6.50 6.82
C LYS A 9 14.28 6.90 5.54
N ASN A 10 14.70 6.35 4.39
CA ASN A 10 14.06 6.64 3.11
C ASN A 10 12.66 6.01 3.02
N VAL A 11 12.48 4.79 3.54
CA VAL A 11 11.17 4.13 3.67
C VAL A 11 10.23 4.97 4.54
N VAL A 12 10.70 5.47 5.68
CA VAL A 12 9.91 6.34 6.56
C VAL A 12 9.45 7.58 5.80
N LYS A 13 10.36 8.32 5.16
CA LYS A 13 10.02 9.52 4.37
C LYS A 13 9.02 9.22 3.26
N LEU A 14 9.22 8.13 2.52
CA LEU A 14 8.31 7.74 1.45
C LEU A 14 6.93 7.38 2.02
N SER A 15 6.90 6.61 3.10
CA SER A 15 5.64 6.23 3.76
C SER A 15 4.90 7.44 4.34
N ASP A 16 5.60 8.48 4.82
CA ASP A 16 4.97 9.75 5.25
C ASP A 16 4.24 10.45 4.09
N ILE A 17 4.92 10.55 2.93
CA ILE A 17 4.33 11.19 1.75
C ILE A 17 3.09 10.40 1.30
N LEU A 18 3.20 9.07 1.26
CA LEU A 18 2.10 8.20 0.84
C LEU A 18 0.94 8.21 1.82
N SER A 19 1.21 8.15 3.14
CA SER A 19 0.16 8.16 4.15
C SER A 19 -0.61 9.48 4.14
N ASN A 20 0.08 10.62 3.99
CA ASN A 20 -0.58 11.92 3.93
C ASN A 20 -1.50 12.03 2.72
N LYS A 21 -1.05 11.56 1.55
CA LYS A 21 -1.89 11.51 0.35
C LYS A 21 -3.11 10.61 0.55
N LEU A 22 -2.92 9.44 1.16
CA LEU A 22 -4.00 8.49 1.39
C LEU A 22 -5.03 9.01 2.40
N ILE A 23 -4.59 9.59 3.52
CA ILE A 23 -5.46 10.20 4.52
C ILE A 23 -6.29 11.33 3.91
N ASN A 24 -5.66 12.20 3.11
CA ASN A 24 -6.35 13.28 2.41
C ASN A 24 -7.36 12.79 1.39
N PHE A 25 -7.07 11.68 0.70
CA PHE A 25 -8.04 11.07 -0.21
C PHE A 25 -9.19 10.45 0.57
N MET A 26 -8.90 9.73 1.66
CA MET A 26 -9.90 9.07 2.48
C MET A 26 -10.84 10.06 3.18
N SER A 27 -10.38 11.26 3.54
CA SER A 27 -11.25 12.29 4.12
C SER A 27 -12.28 12.85 3.14
N GLN A 28 -12.09 12.62 1.83
CA GLN A 28 -13.07 12.96 0.78
C GLN A 28 -14.10 11.86 0.56
N LEU A 29 -13.88 10.66 1.09
CA LEU A 29 -14.82 9.54 0.98
C LEU A 29 -15.90 9.65 2.07
N ASP A 30 -17.13 9.29 1.73
CA ASP A 30 -18.24 9.31 2.69
C ASP A 30 -17.92 8.42 3.90
N ASN A 31 -17.99 9.03 5.10
CA ASN A 31 -17.71 8.38 6.39
C ASN A 31 -18.61 7.15 6.68
N LYS A 32 -19.71 6.98 5.94
CA LYS A 32 -20.63 5.84 6.08
C LYS A 32 -20.07 4.54 5.50
N ASN A 33 -19.13 4.63 4.56
CA ASN A 33 -18.57 3.46 3.89
C ASN A 33 -17.13 3.26 4.35
N HIS A 34 -16.90 2.15 5.06
CA HIS A 34 -15.55 1.69 5.33
C HIS A 34 -15.02 1.00 4.07
N TYR A 35 -13.99 1.56 3.46
CA TYR A 35 -13.31 0.94 2.32
C TYR A 35 -12.06 0.22 2.81
N ASP A 36 -11.91 -1.03 2.39
CA ASP A 36 -10.68 -1.78 2.57
C ASP A 36 -9.57 -1.16 1.73
N ILE A 37 -8.36 -1.13 2.30
CA ILE A 37 -7.18 -0.54 1.65
C ILE A 37 -6.34 -1.69 1.11
N ILE A 38 -6.38 -1.88 -0.21
CA ILE A 38 -5.56 -2.86 -0.91
C ILE A 38 -4.38 -2.13 -1.56
N VAL A 39 -3.15 -2.56 -1.26
CA VAL A 39 -1.94 -1.99 -1.86
C VAL A 39 -1.22 -3.04 -2.68
N SER A 40 -0.91 -2.69 -3.93
CA SER A 40 -0.23 -3.55 -4.90
C SER A 40 0.97 -2.86 -5.57
N GLY A 41 1.67 -3.58 -6.46
CA GLY A 41 2.87 -3.11 -7.14
C GLY A 41 4.18 -3.45 -6.41
N GLY A 42 5.32 -3.12 -7.01
CA GLY A 42 6.65 -3.47 -6.46
C GLY A 42 7.04 -2.65 -5.23
N GLY A 43 6.54 -1.43 -5.09
CA GLY A 43 6.90 -0.53 -3.99
C GLY A 43 6.50 -1.05 -2.60
N ILE A 44 5.41 -1.83 -2.51
CA ILE A 44 4.98 -2.41 -1.22
C ILE A 44 5.85 -3.58 -0.76
N MET A 45 6.66 -4.14 -1.66
CA MET A 45 7.61 -5.21 -1.33
C MET A 45 8.91 -4.68 -0.70
N ILE A 46 9.10 -3.36 -0.66
CA ILE A 46 10.23 -2.74 0.05
C ILE A 46 10.10 -3.11 1.54
N PRO A 47 11.15 -3.64 2.19
CA PRO A 47 11.09 -4.00 3.59
C PRO A 47 10.57 -2.86 4.47
N GLU A 48 9.72 -3.21 5.44
CA GLU A 48 9.11 -2.29 6.41
C GLU A 48 8.10 -1.27 5.84
N MET A 49 7.83 -1.28 4.53
CA MET A 49 6.89 -0.33 3.91
C MET A 49 5.46 -0.55 4.42
N LYS A 50 5.01 -1.82 4.47
CA LYS A 50 3.67 -2.17 4.96
C LYS A 50 3.48 -1.69 6.40
N GLU A 51 4.37 -2.10 7.29
CA GLU A 51 4.28 -1.77 8.71
C GLU A 51 4.41 -0.27 8.95
N SER A 52 5.18 0.44 8.12
CA SER A 52 5.26 1.90 8.19
C SER A 52 3.96 2.57 7.77
N LEU A 53 3.33 2.12 6.68
CA LEU A 53 2.06 2.66 6.21
C LEU A 53 0.92 2.38 7.19
N GLU A 54 0.74 1.13 7.62
CA GLU A 54 -0.33 0.72 8.54
C GLU A 54 -0.30 1.52 9.85
N ARG A 55 0.90 1.74 10.42
CA ARG A 55 1.06 2.57 11.63
C ARG A 55 0.63 4.02 11.43
N LYS A 56 0.92 4.59 10.25
CA LYS A 56 0.64 6.00 9.96
C LYS A 56 -0.83 6.25 9.67
N ILE A 57 -1.47 5.36 8.93
CA ILE A 57 -2.88 5.50 8.55
C ILE A 57 -3.84 4.91 9.59
N GLN A 58 -3.30 4.22 10.60
CA GLN A 58 -4.05 3.54 11.67
C GLN A 58 -5.12 2.58 11.14
N ARG A 59 -4.82 1.92 10.02
CA ARG A 59 -5.68 0.93 9.37
C ARG A 59 -4.85 -0.22 8.84
N LYS A 60 -5.49 -1.37 8.76
CA LYS A 60 -4.90 -2.57 8.15
C LYS A 60 -4.84 -2.40 6.63
N ILE A 61 -3.74 -2.83 6.04
CA ILE A 61 -3.54 -2.86 4.59
C ILE A 61 -3.51 -4.31 4.14
N GLU A 62 -4.32 -4.60 3.13
CA GLU A 62 -4.30 -5.87 2.44
C GLU A 62 -3.30 -5.84 1.29
N ILE A 63 -2.54 -6.91 1.16
CA ILE A 63 -1.54 -7.07 0.11
C ILE A 63 -1.86 -8.36 -0.64
N PRO A 64 -2.05 -8.31 -1.97
CA PRO A 64 -2.24 -9.51 -2.78
C PRO A 64 -1.04 -10.47 -2.67
N LYS A 65 -1.27 -11.77 -2.88
CA LYS A 65 -0.22 -12.80 -2.81
C LYS A 65 1.01 -12.48 -3.68
N ILE A 66 0.79 -11.91 -4.87
CA ILE A 66 1.84 -11.48 -5.80
C ILE A 66 1.57 -10.02 -6.19
N PRO A 67 2.01 -9.03 -5.37
CA PRO A 67 1.64 -7.63 -5.54
C PRO A 67 2.07 -7.04 -6.88
N ILE A 68 3.23 -7.46 -7.39
CA ILE A 68 3.78 -7.01 -8.69
C ILE A 68 2.96 -7.49 -9.90
N MET A 69 2.20 -8.57 -9.77
CA MET A 69 1.38 -9.13 -10.85
C MET A 69 -0.11 -8.86 -10.65
N SER A 70 -0.50 -8.04 -9.67
CA SER A 70 -1.92 -7.80 -9.32
C SER A 70 -2.76 -7.43 -10.54
N ASN A 71 -2.25 -6.53 -11.38
CA ASN A 71 -2.95 -6.06 -12.57
C ASN A 71 -3.09 -7.17 -13.62
N ALA A 72 -2.01 -7.90 -13.91
CA ALA A 72 -2.01 -9.00 -14.87
C ALA A 72 -2.97 -10.12 -14.45
N ILE A 73 -2.96 -10.49 -13.15
CA ILE A 73 -3.88 -11.47 -12.58
C ILE A 73 -5.33 -10.99 -12.70
N GLY A 74 -5.59 -9.71 -12.41
CA GLY A 74 -6.92 -9.11 -12.54
C GLY A 74 -7.45 -9.17 -13.97
N LEU A 75 -6.62 -8.75 -14.95
CA LEU A 75 -6.97 -8.78 -16.37
C LEU A 75 -7.21 -10.21 -16.87
N TYR A 76 -6.36 -11.16 -16.48
CA TYR A 76 -6.55 -12.57 -16.83
C TYR A 76 -7.87 -13.12 -16.29
N LYS A 77 -8.20 -12.88 -15.01
CA LYS A 77 -9.46 -13.31 -14.40
C LYS A 77 -10.67 -12.68 -15.09
N LEU A 78 -10.58 -11.40 -15.45
CA LEU A 78 -11.64 -10.70 -16.16
C LEU A 78 -11.91 -11.32 -17.54
N ALA A 79 -10.85 -11.74 -18.24
CA ALA A 79 -10.98 -12.41 -19.52
C ALA A 79 -11.48 -13.86 -19.39
N ALA A 80 -11.07 -14.58 -18.35
CA ALA A 80 -11.46 -15.98 -18.10
C ALA A 80 -12.90 -16.14 -17.58
N ASN A 81 -13.48 -15.07 -17.01
CA ASN A 81 -14.88 -15.03 -16.56
C ASN A 81 -15.85 -14.50 -17.65
N LYS A 82 -15.37 -14.37 -18.89
CA LYS A 82 -16.21 -14.20 -20.09
C LYS A 82 -16.32 -15.53 -20.81
#